data_AF-A0A941VK29-F1
#
_entry.id   AF-A0A941VK29-F1
#
_cell.length_a   1.000
_cell.length_b   1.000
_cell.length_c   1.000
_cell.angle_alpha   90.00
_cell.angle_beta   90.00
_cell.angle_gamma   90.00
#
_symmetry.space_group_name_H-M   'P 1'
#
loop_
_entity.id
_entity.type
_entity.pdbx_description
1 polymer ?
#
loop_
_entity_poly.entity_id
_entity_poly.type
_entity_poly.pdbx_seq_one_letter_code
_entity_poly.pdbx_strand_id
1 'polypeptide(L)'
;NAHTTASDALWAGLPVLTCIGETFPARVAASLLHAVGLPELITRSLEAYEELAVRLATQPAELAALREKLAYNRLRTPLFDTERFARHLERAYEMMWERHVQGLPPAPLRVAPLPST
;
A
#
# COMPACT_ATOMS: atom_id res chain seq x y z
N ASN A 1 -11.65 -6.91 0.92
CA ASN A 1 -11.12 -5.55 1.17
C ASN A 1 -11.38 -4.65 0.00
N ALA A 2 -11.36 -3.34 0.23
CA ALA A 2 -11.37 -2.33 -0.82
C ALA A 2 -10.05 -2.38 -1.61
N HIS A 3 -10.15 -2.30 -2.93
CA HIS A 3 -9.00 -2.24 -3.85
C HIS A 3 -8.91 -0.80 -4.36
N THR A 4 -9.54 -0.50 -5.50
CA THR A 4 -9.59 0.85 -6.10
C THR A 4 -10.13 1.90 -5.13
N THR A 5 -11.23 1.60 -4.44
CA THR A 5 -11.85 2.56 -3.51
C THR A 5 -10.96 2.93 -2.31
N ALA A 6 -10.05 2.04 -1.89
CA ALA A 6 -9.06 2.37 -0.88
C ALA A 6 -7.97 3.30 -1.44
N SER A 7 -7.53 3.06 -2.68
CA SER A 7 -6.61 3.95 -3.38
C SER A 7 -7.20 5.36 -3.56
N ASP A 8 -8.47 5.44 -4.00
CA ASP A 8 -9.17 6.71 -4.21
C ASP A 8 -9.33 7.50 -2.90
N ALA A 9 -9.71 6.82 -1.81
CA ALA A 9 -9.82 7.42 -0.49
C ALA A 9 -8.47 8.00 -0.03
N LEU A 10 -7.39 7.21 -0.14
CA LEU A 10 -6.05 7.66 0.23
C LEU A 10 -5.58 8.84 -0.63
N TRP A 11 -5.86 8.80 -1.94
CA TRP A 11 -5.56 9.92 -2.85
C TRP A 11 -6.33 11.20 -2.46
N ALA A 12 -7.60 11.07 -2.06
CA ALA A 12 -8.42 12.17 -1.57
C ALA A 12 -8.01 12.68 -0.17
N GLY A 13 -7.05 12.05 0.51
CA GLY A 13 -6.63 12.43 1.86
C GLY A 13 -7.55 11.89 2.97
N LEU A 14 -8.28 10.82 2.68
CA LEU A 14 -9.12 10.10 3.65
C LEU A 14 -8.38 8.85 4.16
N PRO A 15 -8.04 8.77 5.47
CA PRO A 15 -7.49 7.57 6.07
C PRO A 15 -8.44 6.37 5.94
N VAL A 16 -7.89 5.18 5.66
CA VAL A 16 -8.65 3.94 5.51
C VAL A 16 -8.24 2.97 6.61
N LEU A 17 -9.21 2.46 7.37
CA LEU A 17 -9.01 1.39 8.34
C LEU A 17 -9.27 0.04 7.67
N THR A 18 -8.45 -0.98 7.94
CA THR A 18 -8.64 -2.32 7.37
C THR A 18 -8.30 -3.43 8.36
N CYS A 19 -9.01 -4.56 8.29
CA CYS A 19 -8.60 -5.81 8.94
C CYS A 19 -7.92 -6.69 7.89
N ILE A 20 -6.66 -7.05 8.12
CA ILE A 20 -5.91 -7.90 7.21
C ILE A 20 -6.36 -9.36 7.33
N GLY A 21 -6.63 -10.01 6.20
CA GLY A 21 -6.92 -11.44 6.14
C GLY A 21 -5.76 -12.26 5.56
N GLU A 22 -5.98 -13.56 5.39
CA GLU A 22 -4.95 -14.48 4.90
C GLU A 22 -4.89 -14.58 3.37
N THR A 23 -5.98 -14.23 2.69
CA THR A 23 -6.07 -14.30 1.23
C THR A 23 -5.53 -13.03 0.57
N PHE A 24 -5.04 -13.15 -0.67
CA PHE A 24 -4.54 -11.99 -1.42
C PHE A 24 -5.55 -10.83 -1.52
N PRO A 25 -6.84 -11.04 -1.87
CA PRO A 25 -7.82 -9.96 -1.91
C PRO A 25 -8.10 -9.32 -0.54
N ALA A 26 -7.82 -10.04 0.55
CA ALA A 26 -7.92 -9.55 1.91
C ALA A 26 -6.64 -8.85 2.41
N ARG A 27 -5.64 -8.64 1.54
CA ARG A 27 -4.38 -7.94 1.88
C ARG A 27 -4.14 -6.68 1.08
N VAL A 28 -4.98 -6.36 0.09
CA VAL A 28 -4.79 -5.20 -0.80
C VAL A 28 -4.81 -3.88 -0.03
N ALA A 29 -5.85 -3.58 0.74
CA ALA A 29 -5.91 -2.36 1.55
C ALA A 29 -4.73 -2.23 2.54
N ALA A 30 -4.31 -3.33 3.17
CA ALA A 30 -3.15 -3.35 4.04
C ALA A 30 -1.84 -3.05 3.28
N SER A 31 -1.69 -3.55 2.05
CA SER A 31 -0.56 -3.23 1.18
C SER A 31 -0.51 -1.75 0.81
N LEU A 32 -1.67 -1.14 0.51
CA LEU A 32 -1.77 0.29 0.22
C LEU A 32 -1.39 1.13 1.45
N LEU A 33 -1.87 0.74 2.64
CA LEU A 33 -1.53 1.41 3.89
C LEU A 33 -0.04 1.33 4.23
N HIS A 34 0.60 0.18 4.00
CA HIS A 34 2.05 0.09 4.09
C HIS A 34 2.76 1.00 3.09
N ALA A 35 2.32 1.03 1.84
CA ALA A 35 2.94 1.83 0.78
C ALA A 35 2.83 3.34 1.04
N VAL A 36 1.73 3.82 1.64
CA VAL A 36 1.53 5.23 2.01
C VAL A 36 2.00 5.57 3.44
N GLY A 37 2.60 4.61 4.15
CA GLY A 37 3.20 4.82 5.46
C GLY A 37 2.22 4.94 6.62
N LEU A 38 1.05 4.30 6.55
CA LEU A 38 0.02 4.25 7.61
C LEU A 38 -0.23 2.82 8.14
N PRO A 39 0.81 2.05 8.53
CA PRO A 39 0.62 0.68 9.03
C PRO A 39 -0.23 0.60 10.31
N GLU A 40 -0.35 1.69 11.06
CA GLU A 40 -1.17 1.78 12.27
C GLU A 40 -2.68 1.62 12.03
N LEU A 41 -3.13 1.72 10.76
CA LEU A 41 -4.52 1.51 10.35
C LEU A 41 -4.81 0.07 9.90
N ILE A 42 -3.89 -0.85 10.15
CA ILE A 42 -4.01 -2.26 9.80
C ILE A 42 -4.25 -3.07 11.08
N THR A 43 -5.45 -3.63 11.23
CA THR A 43 -5.79 -4.51 12.33
C THR A 43 -5.78 -5.98 11.90
N ARG A 44 -5.79 -6.90 12.86
CA ARG A 44 -5.74 -8.36 12.63
C ARG A 44 -6.94 -9.13 13.18
N SER A 45 -7.88 -8.44 13.81
CA SER A 45 -9.13 -9.00 14.29
C SER A 45 -10.24 -7.95 14.18
N LEU A 46 -11.49 -8.40 14.22
CA LEU A 46 -12.64 -7.49 14.14
C LEU A 46 -12.80 -6.67 15.43
N GLU A 47 -12.42 -7.23 16.57
CA GLU A 47 -12.43 -6.54 17.86
C GLU A 47 -11.43 -5.37 17.83
N ALA A 48 -10.19 -5.61 17.40
CA ALA A 48 -9.19 -4.55 17.25
C ALA A 48 -9.59 -3.52 16.19
N TYR A 49 -10.29 -3.95 15.13
CA TYR A 49 -10.86 -3.06 14.11
C TYR A 49 -11.90 -2.12 14.74
N GLU A 50 -12.84 -2.66 15.51
CA GLU A 50 -13.88 -1.89 16.18
C GLU A 50 -13.30 -0.90 17.19
N GLU A 51 -12.40 -1.37 18.06
CA GLU A 51 -11.72 -0.53 19.05
C GLU A 51 -11.01 0.66 18.39
N LEU A 52 -10.27 0.41 17.31
CA LEU A 52 -9.56 1.46 16.57
C LEU A 52 -10.55 2.42 15.87
N ALA A 53 -11.63 1.90 15.28
CA ALA A 53 -12.65 2.73 14.65
C ALA A 53 -13.29 3.69 15.66
N VAL A 54 -13.68 3.19 16.84
CA VAL A 54 -14.25 4.00 17.92
C VAL A 54 -13.23 5.01 18.44
N ARG A 55 -11.96 4.61 18.60
CA ARG A 55 -10.89 5.50 19.04
C ARG A 55 -10.73 6.69 18.10
N LEU A 56 -10.63 6.43 16.80
CA LEU A 56 -10.48 7.47 15.77
C LEU A 56 -11.72 8.36 15.65
N ALA A 57 -12.92 7.82 15.88
CA ALA A 57 -14.16 8.59 15.88
C ALA A 57 -14.30 9.52 17.09
N THR A 58 -13.70 9.15 18.23
CA THR A 58 -13.81 9.89 19.50
C THR A 58 -12.60 10.77 19.82
N GLN A 59 -11.47 10.56 19.13
CA GLN A 59 -10.22 11.31 19.32
C GLN A 59 -9.88 12.14 18.06
N PRO A 60 -10.49 13.33 17.89
CA PRO A 60 -10.32 14.13 16.67
C PRO A 60 -8.88 14.55 16.40
N ALA A 61 -8.05 14.71 17.45
CA ALA A 61 -6.63 15.02 17.32
C ALA A 61 -5.84 13.86 16.70
N GLU A 62 -6.15 12.60 17.05
CA GLU A 62 -5.50 11.42 16.46
C GLU A 62 -5.85 11.30 14.97
N LEU A 63 -7.13 11.49 14.64
CA LEU A 63 -7.58 11.49 13.25
C LEU A 63 -6.96 12.63 12.43
N ALA A 64 -6.82 13.82 13.01
CA ALA A 64 -6.16 14.95 12.37
C ALA A 64 -4.68 14.64 12.08
N ALA A 65 -3.96 14.09 13.04
CA ALA A 65 -2.56 13.68 12.85
C ALA A 65 -2.39 12.64 11.73
N LEU A 66 -3.31 11.67 11.62
CA LEU A 66 -3.31 10.70 10.51
C LEU A 66 -3.56 11.37 9.16
N ARG A 67 -4.45 12.35 9.09
CA ARG A 67 -4.72 13.13 7.86
C ARG A 67 -3.52 13.96 7.45
N GLU A 68 -2.85 14.60 8.40
CA GLU A 68 -1.61 15.35 8.15
C GLU A 68 -0.49 14.43 7.65
N LYS A 69 -0.31 13.28 8.30
CA LYS A 69 0.65 12.26 7.88
C LYS A 69 0.34 11.75 6.47
N LEU A 70 -0.92 11.48 6.15
CA LEU A 70 -1.35 11.09 4.81
C LEU A 70 -1.06 12.20 3.79
N ALA A 71 -1.41 13.45 4.09
CA ALA A 71 -1.17 14.58 3.20
C ALA A 71 0.33 14.76 2.89
N TYR A 72 1.19 14.60 3.90
CA TYR A 72 2.64 14.61 3.75
C TYR A 72 3.15 13.44 2.89
N ASN A 73 2.67 12.22 3.16
CA ASN A 73 3.12 11.01 2.50
C ASN A 73 2.59 10.85 1.06
N ARG A 74 1.41 11.39 0.75
CA ARG A 74 0.72 11.20 -0.55
C ARG A 74 1.60 11.55 -1.75
N LEU A 75 2.43 12.58 -1.63
CA LEU A 75 3.30 13.05 -2.71
C LEU A 75 4.78 12.63 -2.54
N ARG A 76 5.10 11.87 -1.49
CA ARG A 76 6.47 11.48 -1.12
C ARG A 76 6.71 9.98 -1.13
N THR A 77 5.63 9.21 -0.97
CA THR A 77 5.69 7.76 -0.95
C THR A 77 5.48 7.20 -2.35
N PRO A 78 5.99 5.98 -2.65
CA PRO A 78 5.93 5.42 -4.00
C PRO A 78 4.52 5.09 -4.48
N LEU A 79 3.52 5.08 -3.59
CA LEU A 79 2.18 4.58 -3.90
C LEU A 79 1.53 5.30 -5.10
N PHE A 80 1.77 6.61 -5.23
CA PHE A 80 1.20 7.43 -6.29
C PHE A 80 2.25 7.96 -7.28
N ASP A 81 3.48 7.44 -7.21
CA ASP A 81 4.54 7.73 -8.15
C ASP A 81 4.43 6.78 -9.35
N THR A 82 3.62 7.19 -10.32
CA THR A 82 3.31 6.36 -11.49
C THR A 82 4.51 6.15 -12.41
N GLU A 83 5.41 7.14 -12.52
CA GLU A 83 6.62 7.01 -13.32
C GLU A 83 7.57 5.96 -12.71
N ARG A 84 7.81 6.03 -11.40
CA ARG A 84 8.61 5.03 -10.70
C ARG A 84 7.97 3.64 -10.76
N PHE A 85 6.65 3.55 -10.64
CA PHE A 85 5.93 2.29 -10.80
C PHE A 85 6.16 1.69 -12.19
N ALA A 86 6.03 2.49 -13.25
CA ALA A 86 6.28 2.05 -14.62
C ALA A 86 7.72 1.54 -14.79
N ARG A 87 8.72 2.29 -14.32
CA ARG A 87 10.14 1.86 -14.36
C ARG A 87 10.40 0.57 -13.58
N HIS A 88 9.73 0.37 -12.45
CA HIS A 88 9.85 -0.86 -11.65
C HIS A 88 9.25 -2.06 -12.37
N LEU A 89 8.13 -1.86 -13.07
CA LEU A 89 7.48 -2.86 -13.90
C LEU A 89 8.31 -3.20 -15.15
N GLU A 90 8.84 -2.19 -15.83
CA GLU A 90 9.77 -2.36 -16.97
C GLU A 90 10.98 -3.21 -16.56
N ARG A 91 11.58 -2.92 -15.39
CA ARG A 91 12.68 -3.74 -14.87
C ARG A 91 12.26 -5.19 -14.62
N ALA A 92 11.03 -5.42 -14.17
CA ALA A 92 10.50 -6.77 -14.02
C ALA A 92 10.44 -7.50 -15.37
N TYR A 93 9.96 -6.82 -16.42
CA TYR A 93 9.89 -7.37 -17.78
C TYR A 93 11.27 -7.68 -18.36
N GLU A 94 12.25 -6.80 -18.18
CA GLU A 94 13.63 -7.05 -18.58
C GLU A 94 14.20 -8.31 -17.93
N MET A 95 14.04 -8.47 -16.62
CA MET A 95 14.54 -9.65 -15.90
C MET A 95 13.84 -10.95 -16.34
N MET A 96 12.53 -10.89 -16.64
CA MET A 96 11.79 -12.02 -17.19
C MET A 96 12.32 -12.39 -18.59
N TRP A 97 12.59 -11.38 -19.42
CA TRP A 97 13.10 -11.56 -20.77
C TRP A 97 14.53 -12.12 -20.79
N GLU A 98 15.44 -11.54 -20.00
CA GLU A 98 16.81 -12.02 -19.84
C GLU A 98 16.84 -13.52 -19.45
N ARG A 99 15.99 -13.91 -18.50
CA ARG A 99 15.86 -15.30 -18.06
C ARG A 99 15.35 -16.22 -19.17
N HIS A 100 14.36 -15.77 -19.93
CA HIS A 100 13.81 -16.53 -21.06
C HIS A 100 14.86 -16.73 -22.16
N VAL A 101 15.60 -15.67 -22.52
CA VAL A 101 16.68 -15.72 -23.52
C VAL A 101 17.80 -16.67 -23.10
N GLN A 102 18.05 -16.83 -21.80
CA GLN A 102 18.99 -17.81 -21.25
C GLN A 102 18.46 -19.26 -21.24
N GLY A 103 17.24 -19.50 -21.73
CA GLY A 103 16.62 -20.83 -21.75
C GLY A 103 16.22 -21.37 -20.37
N LEU A 104 16.19 -20.52 -19.34
CA LEU A 104 15.85 -20.93 -17.99
C LEU A 104 14.33 -21.01 -17.80
N PRO A 105 13.81 -21.99 -17.02
CA PRO A 105 12.38 -22.10 -16.76
C PRO A 105 11.86 -20.95 -15.87
N PRO A 106 10.57 -20.62 -15.89
CA PRO A 106 9.99 -19.61 -14.99
C PRO A 106 10.34 -19.86 -13.53
N ALA A 107 10.65 -18.79 -12.79
CA ALA A 107 10.98 -18.85 -11.37
C ALA A 107 10.50 -17.58 -10.66
N PRO A 108 10.36 -17.60 -9.31
CA PRO A 108 10.05 -16.40 -8.54
C PRO A 108 11.04 -15.28 -8.82
N LEU A 109 10.50 -14.08 -9.07
CA LEU A 109 11.25 -12.87 -9.36
C LEU A 109 11.15 -11.90 -8.20
N ARG A 110 12.25 -11.21 -7.86
CA ARG A 110 12.24 -10.07 -6.95
C ARG A 110 12.97 -8.90 -7.60
N VAL A 111 12.23 -7.84 -7.93
CA VAL A 111 12.82 -6.60 -8.44
C VAL A 111 13.24 -5.75 -7.24
N ALA A 112 14.50 -5.32 -7.20
CA ALA A 112 14.99 -4.44 -6.15
C ALA A 112 14.20 -3.11 -6.14
N PRO A 113 14.01 -2.48 -4.96
CA PRO A 113 13.40 -1.15 -4.91
C PRO A 113 14.23 -0.15 -5.71
N LEU A 114 13.59 0.61 -6.61
CA LEU A 114 14.22 1.76 -7.26
C LEU A 114 14.39 2.89 -6.24
N PRO A 115 15.44 3.73 -6.35
CA PRO A 115 15.55 4.94 -5.53
C PRO A 115 14.38 5.88 -5.78
N SER A 116 14.05 6.71 -4.78
CA SER A 116 13.11 7.82 -5.00
C SER A 116 13.80 8.89 -5.87
N THR A 117 13.11 9.35 -6.91
CA THR A 117 13.49 10.53 -7.72
C THR A 117 13.33 11.83 -6.95
#